data_AF-A0AAV2LB16-F1
#
_entry.id   AF-A0AAV2LB16-F1
#
_cell.length_a   1.000
_cell.length_b   1.000
_cell.length_c   1.000
_cell.angle_alpha   90.00
_cell.angle_beta   90.00
_cell.angle_gamma   90.00
#
_symmetry.space_group_name_H-M   'P 1'
#
loop_
_entity.id
_entity.type
_entity.pdbx_description
1 polymer ?
#
loop_
_entity_poly.entity_id
_entity_poly.type
_entity_poly.pdbx_seq_one_letter_code
_entity_poly.pdbx_strand_id
1 'polypeptide(L)'
;MPPNKITFLTWVGVCLVLLTLVWLWVNPTFHTKKLLTTKAPELFNVCHNEDLLMNPGLNYTQPSTQIGRSDVNTVTNWNVPLVWDGTFDPAVIDDIYKSINPRIAVLVLAVGKYTRFIKGFLESGEKYFFVGFRVTYYIYTDNEKEVPQVSLAPGRNMLVLSVPSANRWQEVVLSKMQRAIDAIENGLHKDDDYLFMMDIDSVFRYRFGAESLSRLIAVLHRGYYKDTHRDHFPYERRPESRAFIPYGKGDFYYTAAVWGGYTDDMYKLVKHCNDKSLEDADNGIEAAWQEESHLNKYFLYNKPTKVLSPEYLWSDYDAVPKDIHVVRISQIIKNYAEVRPNGGH
;
A
#
# COMPACT_ATOMS: atom_id res chain seq x y z
N MET A 1 9.74 13.61 -81.69
CA MET A 1 9.72 12.61 -80.61
C MET A 1 10.11 13.32 -79.31
N PRO A 2 9.19 13.53 -78.36
CA PRO A 2 9.56 14.07 -77.05
C PRO A 2 10.21 12.97 -76.20
N PRO A 3 11.33 13.23 -75.50
CA PRO A 3 11.94 12.27 -74.60
C PRO A 3 11.05 12.03 -73.37
N ASN A 4 11.00 10.76 -72.95
CA ASN A 4 10.14 10.18 -71.92
C ASN A 4 10.16 10.96 -70.59
N LYS A 5 9.02 11.57 -70.23
CA LYS A 5 8.80 12.19 -68.91
C LYS A 5 8.86 11.18 -67.74
N ILE A 6 8.80 9.87 -68.04
CA ILE A 6 8.75 8.79 -67.05
C ILE A 6 10.12 8.56 -66.40
N THR A 7 11.23 8.77 -67.11
CA THR A 7 12.58 8.63 -66.53
C THR A 7 12.95 9.80 -65.61
N PHE A 8 12.43 11.01 -65.84
CA PHE A 8 12.73 12.14 -64.96
C PHE A 8 12.06 12.00 -63.59
N LEU A 9 10.80 11.55 -63.55
CA LEU A 9 10.09 11.35 -62.27
C LEU A 9 10.67 10.20 -61.44
N THR A 10 11.17 9.13 -62.06
CA THR A 10 11.79 8.02 -61.31
C THR A 10 13.13 8.43 -60.69
N TRP A 11 13.95 9.24 -61.38
CA TRP A 11 15.19 9.78 -60.82
C TRP A 11 14.94 10.79 -59.69
N VAL A 12 13.92 11.65 -59.80
CA VAL A 12 13.53 12.57 -58.72
C VAL A 12 13.02 11.81 -57.49
N GLY A 13 12.24 10.74 -57.69
CA GLY A 13 11.75 9.89 -56.59
C GLY A 13 12.88 9.18 -55.84
N VAL A 14 13.86 8.61 -56.56
CA VAL A 14 15.02 7.94 -55.95
C VAL A 14 15.90 8.94 -55.18
N CYS A 15 16.11 10.15 -55.70
CA CYS A 15 16.86 11.20 -55.00
C CYS A 15 16.15 11.65 -53.71
N LEU A 16 14.82 11.77 -53.70
CA LEU A 16 14.05 12.15 -52.50
C LEU A 16 14.07 11.05 -51.41
N VAL A 17 14.04 9.78 -51.80
CA VAL A 17 14.15 8.66 -50.84
C VAL A 17 15.57 8.58 -50.27
N LEU A 18 16.61 8.78 -51.09
CA LEU A 18 17.99 8.81 -50.60
C LEU A 18 18.25 10.02 -49.70
N LEU A 19 17.70 11.20 -50.02
CA LEU A 19 17.80 12.39 -49.18
C LEU A 19 17.09 12.22 -47.84
N THR A 20 15.93 11.55 -47.80
CA THR A 20 15.22 11.26 -46.54
C THR A 20 15.94 10.22 -45.70
N LEU A 21 16.52 9.18 -46.31
CA LEU A 21 17.35 8.18 -45.61
C LEU A 21 18.66 8.79 -45.07
N VAL A 22 19.32 9.66 -45.84
CA VAL A 22 20.50 10.41 -45.38
C VAL A 22 20.12 11.38 -44.27
N TRP A 23 18.97 12.06 -44.37
CA TRP A 23 18.48 12.94 -43.31
C TRP A 23 18.16 12.17 -42.02
N LEU A 24 17.58 10.96 -42.10
CA LEU A 24 17.35 10.08 -40.95
C LEU A 24 18.66 9.52 -40.35
N TRP A 25 19.70 9.31 -41.17
CA TRP A 25 21.01 8.87 -40.70
C TRP A 25 21.83 9.99 -40.04
N VAL A 26 21.73 11.22 -40.57
CA VAL A 26 22.45 12.41 -40.05
C VAL A 26 21.70 13.06 -38.86
N ASN A 27 20.38 12.87 -38.75
CA ASN A 27 19.57 13.33 -37.61
C ASN A 27 18.90 12.16 -36.85
N PRO A 28 19.66 11.33 -36.10
CA PRO A 28 19.09 10.23 -35.31
C PRO A 28 18.15 10.69 -34.18
N THR A 29 18.08 12.00 -33.94
CA THR A 29 17.30 12.63 -32.86
C THR A 29 15.79 12.68 -33.13
N PHE A 30 15.31 12.33 -34.33
CA PHE A 30 13.89 12.35 -34.68
C PHE A 30 13.10 11.06 -34.37
N HIS A 31 13.77 9.98 -33.93
CA HIS A 31 13.12 8.73 -33.51
C HIS A 31 13.37 8.30 -32.07
N THR A 32 14.11 9.09 -31.31
CA THR A 32 14.03 9.03 -29.86
C THR A 32 12.97 10.01 -29.40
N LYS A 33 11.75 9.52 -29.13
CA LYS A 33 10.91 10.16 -28.11
C LYS A 33 11.85 10.47 -26.96
N LYS A 34 11.95 11.76 -26.63
CA LYS A 34 12.65 12.27 -25.48
C LYS A 34 11.99 11.59 -24.28
N LEU A 35 12.49 10.40 -23.92
CA LEU A 35 12.42 9.89 -22.57
C LEU A 35 13.03 11.03 -21.78
N LEU A 36 12.17 11.82 -21.17
CA LEU A 36 12.51 12.57 -19.99
C LEU A 36 13.00 11.50 -19.01
N THR A 37 14.29 11.20 -19.10
CA THR A 37 15.07 10.77 -17.96
C THR A 37 15.04 11.95 -17.02
N THR A 38 13.91 12.11 -16.33
CA THR A 38 13.96 12.62 -14.98
C THR A 38 15.01 11.75 -14.31
N LYS A 39 16.16 12.35 -13.99
CA LYS A 39 17.04 11.75 -13.01
C LYS A 39 16.13 11.43 -11.84
N ALA A 40 15.86 10.14 -11.61
CA ALA A 40 15.31 9.71 -10.34
C ALA A 40 16.23 10.36 -9.30
N PRO A 41 15.70 11.14 -8.35
CA PRO A 41 16.56 11.71 -7.34
C PRO A 41 17.27 10.54 -6.65
N GLU A 42 18.51 10.76 -6.22
CA GLU A 42 19.26 9.83 -5.36
C GLU A 42 18.45 9.64 -4.06
N LEU A 43 17.40 8.82 -4.10
CA LEU A 43 16.37 8.69 -3.07
C LEU A 43 16.63 7.52 -2.11
N PHE A 44 17.64 6.69 -2.37
CA PHE A 44 17.75 5.40 -1.68
C PHE A 44 19.17 5.16 -1.20
N ASN A 45 19.53 5.82 -0.11
CA ASN A 45 20.68 5.45 0.72
C ASN A 45 20.35 5.63 2.20
N VAL A 46 19.21 5.09 2.64
CA VAL A 46 18.96 4.86 4.06
C VAL A 46 19.35 3.40 4.35
N CYS A 47 20.58 3.20 4.81
CA CYS A 47 20.91 1.95 5.50
C CYS A 47 20.15 1.97 6.83
N HIS A 48 19.02 1.27 6.90
CA HIS A 48 18.33 0.95 8.15
C HIS A 48 19.20 -0.05 8.95
N ASN A 49 20.29 0.45 9.51
CA ASN A 49 21.12 -0.32 10.44
C ASN A 49 20.47 -0.20 11.82
N GLU A 50 19.36 -0.92 11.99
CA GLU A 50 18.64 -0.99 13.26
C GLU A 50 19.28 -2.09 14.10
N ASP A 51 20.31 -1.74 14.89
CA ASP A 51 20.77 -2.65 15.93
C ASP A 51 19.57 -2.90 16.88
N LEU A 52 19.17 -4.17 17.03
CA LEU A 52 18.07 -4.58 17.89
C LEU A 52 18.50 -4.50 19.36
N LEU A 53 18.64 -3.28 19.87
CA LEU A 53 19.11 -3.00 21.23
C LEU A 53 17.93 -2.89 22.17
N MET A 54 18.01 -3.64 23.25
CA MET A 54 17.06 -3.58 24.37
C MET A 54 17.76 -2.94 25.57
N ASN A 55 17.00 -2.23 26.40
CA ASN A 55 17.43 -1.68 27.66
C ASN A 55 17.96 -2.82 28.58
N PRO A 56 19.20 -2.74 29.06
CA PRO A 56 19.80 -3.76 29.93
C PRO A 56 19.00 -4.04 31.22
N GLY A 57 18.16 -3.10 31.66
CA GLY A 57 17.33 -3.23 32.85
C GLY A 57 15.94 -3.83 32.62
N LEU A 58 15.54 -4.13 31.38
CA LEU A 58 14.21 -4.67 31.09
C LEU A 58 14.10 -6.12 31.61
N ASN A 59 13.13 -6.37 32.48
CA ASN A 59 12.79 -7.72 32.91
C ASN A 59 11.63 -8.27 32.06
N TYR A 60 11.79 -9.48 31.52
CA TYR A 60 10.83 -10.12 30.63
C TYR A 60 10.84 -11.63 30.82
N THR A 61 9.80 -12.31 30.36
CA THR A 61 9.67 -13.76 30.51
C THR A 61 10.64 -14.47 29.56
N GLN A 62 11.31 -15.53 30.05
CA GLN A 62 12.19 -16.33 29.21
C GLN A 62 11.40 -16.92 28.02
N PRO A 63 11.85 -16.71 26.77
CA PRO A 63 11.19 -17.28 25.60
C PRO A 63 11.38 -18.81 25.56
N SER A 64 10.35 -19.52 25.09
CA SER A 64 10.40 -20.97 24.90
C SER A 64 10.58 -21.32 23.43
N THR A 65 11.45 -22.30 23.14
CA THR A 65 11.60 -22.87 21.79
C THR A 65 10.58 -23.95 21.48
N GLN A 66 9.75 -24.34 22.46
CA GLN A 66 8.80 -25.46 22.36
C GLN A 66 7.34 -25.06 22.60
N ILE A 67 7.09 -23.84 23.10
CA ILE A 67 5.75 -23.37 23.49
C ILE A 67 5.45 -22.11 22.69
N GLY A 68 4.31 -22.12 21.99
CA GLY A 68 3.79 -21.01 21.20
C GLY A 68 2.36 -21.31 20.75
N ARG A 69 1.86 -20.55 19.78
CA ARG A 69 0.56 -20.83 19.15
C ARG A 69 0.63 -22.18 18.42
N SER A 70 -0.32 -23.07 18.71
CA SER A 70 -0.42 -24.42 18.11
C SER A 70 -1.60 -24.57 17.15
N ASP A 71 -2.49 -23.59 17.13
CA ASP A 71 -3.74 -23.55 16.37
C ASP A 71 -3.61 -22.76 15.06
N VAL A 72 -2.53 -21.99 14.89
CA VAL A 72 -2.23 -21.18 13.71
C VAL A 72 -0.75 -21.29 13.35
N ASN A 73 -0.43 -21.05 12.08
CA ASN A 73 0.96 -20.89 11.65
C ASN A 73 1.48 -19.50 12.05
N THR A 74 2.71 -19.42 12.56
CA THR A 74 3.34 -18.18 13.04
C THR A 74 4.54 -17.75 12.20
N VAL A 75 4.86 -18.50 11.13
CA VAL A 75 5.96 -18.19 10.21
C VAL A 75 5.57 -18.55 8.77
N THR A 76 5.86 -17.68 7.82
CA THR A 76 5.55 -17.97 6.40
C THR A 76 6.51 -19.01 5.81
N ASN A 77 6.18 -19.53 4.62
CA ASN A 77 7.05 -20.46 3.89
C ASN A 77 8.35 -19.82 3.35
N TRP A 78 8.53 -18.50 3.49
CA TRP A 78 9.79 -17.79 3.22
C TRP A 78 10.44 -17.25 4.51
N ASN A 79 10.08 -17.83 5.65
CA ASN A 79 10.72 -17.64 6.95
C ASN A 79 10.61 -16.22 7.52
N VAL A 80 9.46 -15.56 7.39
CA VAL A 80 9.17 -14.29 8.07
C VAL A 80 8.04 -14.44 9.09
N PRO A 81 7.98 -13.60 10.13
CA PRO A 81 6.91 -13.67 11.12
C PRO A 81 5.53 -13.50 10.49
N LEU A 82 4.61 -14.40 10.88
CA LEU A 82 3.18 -14.23 10.74
C LEU A 82 2.62 -13.87 12.13
N VAL A 83 2.32 -12.60 12.34
CA VAL A 83 2.10 -12.01 13.68
C VAL A 83 0.68 -12.30 14.16
N TRP A 84 0.60 -12.99 15.30
CA TRP A 84 -0.62 -13.25 16.04
C TRP A 84 -0.45 -12.85 17.50
N ASP A 85 -1.55 -12.65 18.21
CA ASP A 85 -1.50 -12.53 19.65
C ASP A 85 -0.86 -13.79 20.27
N GLY A 86 0.06 -13.55 21.21
CA GLY A 86 0.89 -14.58 21.82
C GLY A 86 2.18 -14.93 21.06
N THR A 87 2.49 -14.31 19.91
CA THR A 87 3.75 -14.56 19.17
C THR A 87 4.84 -13.50 19.44
N PHE A 88 4.57 -12.54 20.31
CA PHE A 88 5.50 -11.46 20.66
C PHE A 88 5.24 -10.99 22.09
N ASP A 89 6.28 -10.45 22.74
CA ASP A 89 6.15 -9.73 24.02
C ASP A 89 6.08 -8.21 23.71
N PRO A 90 4.97 -7.53 24.05
CA PRO A 90 4.79 -6.12 23.73
C PRO A 90 5.80 -5.21 24.45
N ALA A 91 6.28 -5.58 25.65
CA ALA A 91 7.26 -4.78 26.38
C ALA A 91 8.64 -4.86 25.74
N VAL A 92 9.07 -6.06 25.37
CA VAL A 92 10.37 -6.29 24.69
C VAL A 92 10.40 -5.58 23.34
N ILE A 93 9.37 -5.77 22.52
CA ILE A 93 9.37 -5.18 21.18
C ILE A 93 9.25 -3.65 21.22
N ASP A 94 8.47 -3.10 22.16
CA ASP A 94 8.40 -1.65 22.32
C ASP A 94 9.72 -1.06 22.77
N ASP A 95 10.42 -1.70 23.70
CA ASP A 95 11.70 -1.21 24.22
C ASP A 95 12.76 -1.18 23.11
N ILE A 96 12.84 -2.24 22.29
CA ILE A 96 13.71 -2.31 21.13
C ILE A 96 13.41 -1.17 20.14
N TYR A 97 12.16 -1.06 19.70
CA TYR A 97 11.81 -0.06 18.68
C TYR A 97 11.84 1.37 19.24
N LYS A 98 11.58 1.61 20.53
CA LYS A 98 11.72 2.96 21.11
C LYS A 98 13.16 3.44 21.12
N SER A 99 14.14 2.55 21.20
CA SER A 99 15.57 2.92 21.17
C SER A 99 15.99 3.59 19.86
N ILE A 100 15.36 3.23 18.75
CA ILE A 100 15.60 3.80 17.41
C ILE A 100 14.64 4.96 17.07
N ASN A 101 13.69 5.28 17.96
CA ASN A 101 12.77 6.42 17.89
C ASN A 101 12.06 6.60 16.53
N PRO A 102 11.33 5.58 16.03
CA PRO A 102 10.80 5.57 14.68
C PRO A 102 9.66 6.58 14.54
N ARG A 103 9.61 7.21 13.37
CA ARG A 103 8.57 8.14 12.94
C ARG A 103 7.61 7.40 12.01
N ILE A 104 6.34 7.36 12.40
CA ILE A 104 5.34 6.51 11.76
C ILE A 104 4.27 7.41 11.12
N ALA A 105 4.24 7.44 9.79
CA ALA A 105 3.15 8.04 9.05
C ALA A 105 1.99 7.06 8.91
N VAL A 106 0.76 7.56 9.01
CA VAL A 106 -0.44 6.85 8.57
C VAL A 106 -1.22 7.72 7.58
N LEU A 107 -1.41 7.20 6.38
CA LEU A 107 -2.16 7.88 5.32
C LEU A 107 -3.56 7.27 5.21
N VAL A 108 -4.55 8.13 5.34
CA VAL A 108 -5.97 7.80 5.21
C VAL A 108 -6.66 8.76 4.26
N LEU A 109 -7.66 8.26 3.55
CA LEU A 109 -8.47 9.03 2.62
C LEU A 109 -9.92 9.05 3.09
N ALA A 110 -10.47 10.24 3.30
CA ALA A 110 -11.80 10.48 3.81
C ALA A 110 -12.54 11.47 2.89
N VAL A 111 -13.15 10.94 1.83
CA VAL A 111 -13.83 11.73 0.79
C VAL A 111 -15.34 11.54 0.85
N GLY A 112 -16.09 12.61 0.66
CA GLY A 112 -17.54 12.61 0.71
C GLY A 112 -18.04 12.14 2.08
N LYS A 113 -18.94 11.16 2.11
CA LYS A 113 -19.55 10.69 3.36
C LYS A 113 -18.60 9.94 4.29
N TYR A 114 -17.40 9.58 3.84
CA TYR A 114 -16.40 8.88 4.65
C TYR A 114 -15.74 9.78 5.70
N THR A 115 -15.87 11.10 5.60
CA THR A 115 -15.46 12.07 6.64
C THR A 115 -16.04 11.75 8.02
N ARG A 116 -17.25 11.18 8.07
CA ARG A 116 -17.91 10.78 9.32
C ARG A 116 -17.10 9.76 10.15
N PHE A 117 -16.20 9.01 9.51
CA PHE A 117 -15.40 7.97 10.18
C PHE A 117 -14.11 8.51 10.81
N ILE A 118 -13.69 9.73 10.43
CA ILE A 118 -12.42 10.32 10.89
C ILE A 118 -12.35 10.36 12.43
N LYS A 119 -13.43 10.79 13.08
CA LYS A 119 -13.47 10.91 14.54
C LYS A 119 -13.19 9.58 15.23
N GLY A 120 -13.92 8.53 14.83
CA GLY A 120 -13.76 7.19 15.41
C GLY A 120 -12.37 6.62 15.16
N PHE A 121 -11.83 6.79 13.96
CA PHE A 121 -10.48 6.36 13.62
C PHE A 121 -9.41 7.04 14.48
N LEU A 122 -9.46 8.37 14.62
CA LEU A 122 -8.49 9.14 15.40
C LEU A 122 -8.59 8.90 16.91
N GLU A 123 -9.79 8.98 17.49
CA GLU A 123 -9.98 8.78 18.94
C GLU A 123 -9.56 7.37 19.38
N SER A 124 -9.87 6.35 18.56
CA SER A 124 -9.41 4.99 18.84
C SER A 124 -7.92 4.79 18.56
N GLY A 125 -7.39 5.46 17.53
CA GLY A 125 -5.96 5.47 17.21
C GLY A 125 -5.12 6.02 18.36
N GLU A 126 -5.53 7.13 18.98
CA GLU A 126 -4.82 7.68 20.15
C GLU A 126 -4.83 6.73 21.36
N LYS A 127 -5.81 5.83 21.45
CA LYS A 127 -5.91 4.85 22.54
C LYS A 127 -5.06 3.60 22.29
N TYR A 128 -4.85 3.20 21.04
CA TYR A 128 -4.35 1.85 20.73
C TYR A 128 -3.26 1.76 19.67
N PHE A 129 -3.16 2.75 18.77
CA PHE A 129 -2.25 2.74 17.63
C PHE A 129 -0.92 3.41 17.99
N PHE A 130 0.12 2.59 18.13
CA PHE A 130 1.50 3.00 18.40
C PHE A 130 1.61 3.97 19.57
N VAL A 131 0.95 3.62 20.68
CA VAL A 131 0.96 4.44 21.90
C VAL A 131 2.39 4.59 22.42
N GLY A 132 2.81 5.84 22.62
CA GLY A 132 4.18 6.18 23.06
C GLY A 132 5.22 6.24 21.94
N PHE A 133 4.81 6.12 20.67
CA PHE A 133 5.64 6.38 19.50
C PHE A 133 5.24 7.67 18.80
N ARG A 134 6.13 8.16 17.93
CA ARG A 134 5.88 9.33 17.08
C ARG A 134 5.01 8.93 15.91
N VAL A 135 3.83 9.52 15.81
CA VAL A 135 2.86 9.22 14.75
C VAL A 135 2.40 10.50 14.08
N THR A 136 2.38 10.51 12.75
CA THR A 136 1.78 11.60 11.96
C THR A 136 0.59 11.05 11.17
N TYR A 137 -0.61 11.56 11.44
CA TYR A 137 -1.82 11.26 10.69
C TYR A 137 -1.92 12.17 9.46
N TYR A 138 -1.84 11.60 8.27
CA TYR A 138 -2.06 12.28 7.00
C TYR A 138 -3.50 12.02 6.53
N ILE A 139 -4.37 13.01 6.75
CA ILE A 139 -5.81 12.92 6.44
C ILE A 139 -6.07 13.65 5.14
N TYR A 140 -6.26 12.90 4.07
CA TYR A 140 -6.69 13.45 2.80
C TYR A 140 -8.22 13.55 2.77
N THR A 141 -8.77 14.74 2.48
CA THR A 141 -10.22 14.95 2.47
C THR A 141 -10.65 16.04 1.49
N ASP A 142 -11.86 15.92 0.95
CA ASP A 142 -12.51 16.96 0.14
C ASP A 142 -13.27 17.98 1.00
N ASN A 143 -13.31 17.78 2.33
CA ASN A 143 -13.97 18.69 3.26
C ASN A 143 -13.22 18.82 4.59
N GLU A 144 -12.26 19.74 4.64
CA GLU A 144 -11.44 20.00 5.84
C GLU A 144 -12.27 20.40 7.07
N LYS A 145 -13.45 21.00 6.87
CA LYS A 145 -14.33 21.44 7.96
C LYS A 145 -14.97 20.29 8.73
N GLU A 146 -15.03 19.10 8.12
CA GLU A 146 -15.56 17.89 8.74
C GLU A 146 -14.48 17.09 9.48
N VAL A 147 -13.21 17.53 9.43
CA VAL A 147 -12.14 16.93 10.24
C VAL A 147 -12.31 17.38 11.69
N PRO A 148 -12.56 16.46 12.64
CA PRO A 148 -12.77 16.80 14.04
C PRO A 148 -11.45 17.26 14.69
N GLN A 149 -11.56 18.16 15.66
CA GLN A 149 -10.45 18.43 16.56
C GLN A 149 -10.36 17.29 17.59
N VAL A 150 -9.24 16.57 17.58
CA VAL A 150 -8.95 15.47 18.50
C VAL A 150 -7.67 15.81 19.26
N SER A 151 -7.66 15.62 20.58
CA SER A 151 -6.45 15.79 21.38
C SER A 151 -5.45 14.68 21.09
N LEU A 152 -4.28 15.04 20.59
CA LEU A 152 -3.20 14.10 20.29
C LEU A 152 -2.19 14.02 21.44
N ALA A 153 -1.69 12.82 21.71
CA ALA A 153 -0.64 12.62 22.71
C ALA A 153 0.71 13.25 22.26
N PRO A 154 1.65 13.51 23.19
CA PRO A 154 2.94 14.11 22.85
C PRO A 154 3.69 13.34 21.76
N GLY A 155 4.32 14.07 20.83
CA GLY A 155 5.07 13.49 19.71
C GLY A 155 4.19 13.03 18.54
N ARG A 156 2.89 13.32 18.57
CA ARG A 156 1.93 12.94 17.53
C ARG A 156 1.32 14.16 16.88
N ASN A 157 1.12 14.08 15.56
CA ASN A 157 0.65 15.19 14.74
C ASN A 157 -0.47 14.74 13.80
N MET A 158 -1.26 15.69 13.34
CA MET A 158 -2.27 15.49 12.31
C MET A 158 -2.11 16.58 11.24
N LEU A 159 -1.99 16.13 9.99
CA LEU A 159 -1.93 16.97 8.81
C LEU A 159 -3.16 16.70 7.95
N VAL A 160 -3.94 17.74 7.71
CA VAL A 160 -5.12 17.70 6.85
C VAL A 160 -4.72 18.20 5.47
N LEU A 161 -5.02 17.41 4.44
CA LEU A 161 -4.62 17.68 3.07
C LEU A 161 -5.86 17.68 2.17
N SER A 162 -6.15 18.84 1.58
CA SER A 162 -7.28 19.00 0.67
C SER A 162 -7.11 18.14 -0.58
N VAL A 163 -8.21 17.51 -1.01
CA VAL A 163 -8.29 16.79 -2.29
C VAL A 163 -9.56 17.14 -3.05
N PRO A 164 -9.60 16.98 -4.39
CA PRO A 164 -10.85 17.10 -5.13
C PRO A 164 -11.87 16.04 -4.67
N SER A 165 -13.15 16.40 -4.69
CA SER A 165 -14.23 15.41 -4.59
C SER A 165 -14.20 14.48 -5.80
N ALA A 166 -14.68 13.25 -5.61
CA ALA A 166 -14.68 12.21 -6.64
C ALA A 166 -16.11 11.84 -7.03
N ASN A 167 -16.32 11.54 -8.32
CA ASN A 167 -17.64 11.15 -8.84
C ASN A 167 -17.88 9.64 -8.71
N ARG A 168 -16.81 8.83 -8.72
CA ARG A 168 -16.85 7.38 -8.50
C ARG A 168 -16.03 7.01 -7.26
N TRP A 169 -16.51 6.05 -6.47
CA TRP A 169 -15.72 5.52 -5.34
C TRP A 169 -14.41 4.86 -5.80
N GLN A 170 -14.37 4.29 -7.01
CA GLN A 170 -13.15 3.72 -7.58
C GLN A 170 -12.09 4.80 -7.85
N GLU A 171 -12.47 6.02 -8.22
CA GLU A 171 -11.53 7.13 -8.38
C GLU A 171 -10.88 7.50 -7.04
N VAL A 172 -11.65 7.43 -5.94
CA VAL A 172 -11.14 7.63 -4.57
C VAL A 172 -10.09 6.57 -4.26
N VAL A 173 -10.44 5.30 -4.47
CA VAL A 173 -9.59 4.14 -4.20
C VAL A 173 -8.31 4.16 -5.03
N LEU A 174 -8.42 4.38 -6.34
CA LEU A 174 -7.27 4.48 -7.24
C LEU A 174 -6.39 5.70 -6.92
N SER A 175 -6.97 6.80 -6.44
CA SER A 175 -6.19 7.98 -6.03
C SER A 175 -5.33 7.73 -4.79
N LYS A 176 -5.62 6.71 -3.97
CA LYS A 176 -4.88 6.42 -2.72
C LYS A 176 -3.40 6.17 -3.00
N MET A 177 -3.08 5.45 -4.07
CA MET A 177 -1.70 5.18 -4.49
C MET A 177 -1.00 6.45 -4.99
N GLN A 178 -1.65 7.22 -5.87
CA GLN A 178 -1.09 8.48 -6.37
C GLN A 178 -0.83 9.49 -5.23
N ARG A 179 -1.75 9.59 -4.27
CA ARG A 179 -1.58 10.48 -3.11
C ARG A 179 -0.39 10.07 -2.23
N ALA A 180 -0.18 8.77 -2.05
CA ALA A 180 1.00 8.28 -1.34
C ALA A 180 2.29 8.63 -2.10
N ILE A 181 2.31 8.49 -3.43
CA ILE A 181 3.43 8.92 -4.28
C ILE A 181 3.70 10.41 -4.08
N ASP A 182 2.68 11.26 -4.21
CA ASP A 182 2.79 12.71 -4.07
C ASP A 182 3.25 13.09 -2.65
N ALA A 183 2.73 12.45 -1.60
CA ALA A 183 3.14 12.69 -0.21
C ALA A 183 4.63 12.39 -0.01
N ILE A 184 5.08 11.25 -0.53
CA ILE A 184 6.47 10.82 -0.45
C ILE A 184 7.36 11.78 -1.21
N GLU A 185 7.04 12.12 -2.46
CA GLU A 185 7.84 13.04 -3.28
C GLU A 185 7.89 14.45 -2.70
N ASN A 186 6.84 14.89 -1.99
CA ASN A 186 6.77 16.19 -1.32
C ASN A 186 7.32 16.22 0.10
N GLY A 187 7.97 15.15 0.58
CA GLY A 187 8.80 15.19 1.78
C GLY A 187 8.47 14.17 2.87
N LEU A 188 7.43 13.35 2.75
CA LEU A 188 7.09 12.34 3.77
C LEU A 188 8.27 11.41 4.08
N HIS A 189 9.07 11.00 3.09
CA HIS A 189 10.28 10.17 3.33
C HIS A 189 11.39 10.85 4.14
N LYS A 190 11.41 12.19 4.21
CA LYS A 190 12.36 12.92 5.05
C LYS A 190 11.88 12.95 6.49
N ASP A 191 10.57 12.93 6.68
CA ASP A 191 9.91 13.18 7.95
C ASP A 191 9.46 11.90 8.66
N ASP A 192 9.30 10.78 7.94
CA ASP A 192 8.80 9.51 8.48
C ASP A 192 9.57 8.28 7.98
N ASP A 193 9.88 7.38 8.91
CA ASP A 193 10.67 6.18 8.65
C ASP A 193 9.78 5.02 8.15
N TYR A 194 8.53 4.99 8.61
CA TYR A 194 7.52 4.02 8.23
C TYR A 194 6.26 4.70 7.71
N LEU A 195 5.61 4.07 6.73
CA LEU A 195 4.31 4.49 6.20
C LEU A 195 3.31 3.34 6.30
N PHE A 196 2.16 3.61 6.95
CA PHE A 196 0.97 2.77 6.91
C PHE A 196 -0.09 3.38 5.98
N MET A 197 -0.67 2.53 5.15
CA MET A 197 -1.82 2.85 4.31
C MET A 197 -3.04 2.19 4.94
N MET A 198 -4.03 2.99 5.36
CA MET A 198 -5.22 2.49 6.05
C MET A 198 -6.52 3.03 5.46
N ASP A 199 -7.57 2.24 5.55
CA ASP A 199 -8.94 2.70 5.26
C ASP A 199 -9.54 3.40 6.47
N ILE A 200 -10.17 4.56 6.24
CA ILE A 200 -10.70 5.41 7.32
C ILE A 200 -11.93 4.81 8.02
N ASP A 201 -12.63 3.88 7.37
CA ASP A 201 -13.86 3.26 7.88
C ASP A 201 -13.59 2.12 8.87
N SER A 202 -12.53 2.28 9.66
CA SER A 202 -12.05 1.32 10.65
C SER A 202 -11.87 1.97 12.03
N VAL A 203 -11.97 1.15 13.08
CA VAL A 203 -11.79 1.59 14.47
C VAL A 203 -10.82 0.66 15.17
N PHE A 204 -9.83 1.22 15.86
CA PHE A 204 -8.91 0.46 16.70
C PHE A 204 -9.62 -0.01 17.97
N ARG A 205 -9.49 -1.29 18.31
CA ARG A 205 -10.14 -1.92 19.46
C ARG A 205 -9.14 -2.41 20.50
N TYR A 206 -7.91 -2.65 20.08
CA TYR A 206 -6.84 -3.14 20.92
C TYR A 206 -5.48 -2.71 20.37
N ARG A 207 -4.42 -2.93 21.15
CA ARG A 207 -3.04 -2.58 20.81
C ARG A 207 -2.68 -2.96 19.36
N PHE A 208 -2.18 -1.96 18.64
CA PHE A 208 -1.50 -2.07 17.35
C PHE A 208 -0.18 -1.32 17.49
N GLY A 209 0.95 -2.01 17.64
CA GLY A 209 2.22 -1.38 17.99
C GLY A 209 3.42 -1.87 17.20
N ALA A 210 4.61 -1.71 17.79
CA ALA A 210 5.91 -2.00 17.18
C ALA A 210 6.05 -3.43 16.65
N GLU A 211 5.26 -4.37 17.17
CA GLU A 211 5.20 -5.73 16.63
C GLU A 211 4.81 -5.79 15.15
N SER A 212 4.13 -4.76 14.65
CA SER A 212 3.70 -4.68 13.26
C SER A 212 4.79 -4.13 12.32
N LEU A 213 5.82 -3.45 12.83
CA LEU A 213 6.83 -2.77 12.01
C LEU A 213 7.75 -3.74 11.28
N SER A 214 8.00 -3.50 9.99
CA SER A 214 8.94 -4.26 9.16
C SER A 214 9.17 -3.50 7.86
N ARG A 215 10.15 -3.92 7.05
CA ARG A 215 10.44 -3.34 5.74
C ARG A 215 9.23 -3.32 4.80
N LEU A 216 8.52 -4.45 4.69
CA LEU A 216 7.26 -4.60 3.96
C LEU A 216 6.27 -5.40 4.80
N ILE A 217 5.09 -4.85 5.00
CA ILE A 217 4.05 -5.34 5.90
C ILE A 217 2.79 -5.60 5.09
N ALA A 218 2.29 -6.83 5.15
CA ALA A 218 1.01 -7.22 4.56
C ALA A 218 0.07 -7.76 5.63
N VAL A 219 -1.24 -7.50 5.52
CA VAL A 219 -2.26 -8.06 6.42
C VAL A 219 -3.06 -9.12 5.69
N LEU A 220 -3.24 -10.28 6.31
CA LEU A 220 -4.11 -11.34 5.78
C LEU A 220 -5.56 -10.88 5.75
N HIS A 221 -6.22 -11.05 4.60
CA HIS A 221 -7.63 -10.74 4.50
C HIS A 221 -8.47 -11.73 5.30
N ARG A 222 -9.31 -11.21 6.21
CA ARG A 222 -10.19 -12.01 7.11
C ARG A 222 -11.06 -13.06 6.43
N GLY A 223 -11.45 -12.83 5.17
CA GLY A 223 -12.32 -13.74 4.42
C GLY A 223 -11.63 -14.99 3.88
N TYR A 224 -10.28 -15.01 3.85
CA TYR A 224 -9.52 -15.99 3.07
C TYR A 224 -8.29 -16.58 3.80
N TYR A 225 -8.10 -16.27 5.08
CA TYR A 225 -6.89 -16.71 5.82
C TYR A 225 -6.95 -18.16 6.34
N LYS A 226 -8.12 -18.79 6.33
CA LYS A 226 -8.33 -20.17 6.79
C LYS A 226 -7.97 -21.16 5.68
N ASP A 227 -8.77 -22.21 5.52
CA ASP A 227 -8.54 -23.30 4.57
C ASP A 227 -8.94 -22.97 3.12
N THR A 228 -8.92 -21.69 2.75
CA THR A 228 -9.24 -21.27 1.39
C THR A 228 -8.14 -21.73 0.44
N HIS A 229 -8.50 -22.61 -0.50
CA HIS A 229 -7.59 -23.00 -1.56
C HIS A 229 -7.23 -21.79 -2.44
N ARG A 230 -5.96 -21.67 -2.84
CA ARG A 230 -5.44 -20.50 -3.59
C ARG A 230 -6.16 -20.19 -4.90
N ASP A 231 -6.82 -21.19 -5.47
CA ASP A 231 -7.62 -21.03 -6.69
C ASP A 231 -8.95 -20.32 -6.43
N HIS A 232 -9.42 -20.32 -5.17
CA HIS A 232 -10.60 -19.60 -4.72
C HIS A 232 -10.30 -18.21 -4.15
N PHE A 233 -9.02 -17.82 -4.07
CA PHE A 233 -8.70 -16.42 -3.79
C PHE A 233 -9.24 -15.54 -4.93
N PRO A 234 -9.85 -14.40 -4.60
CA PRO A 234 -10.44 -13.51 -5.58
C PRO A 234 -9.37 -12.60 -6.19
N TYR A 235 -8.27 -13.20 -6.65
CA TYR A 235 -7.29 -12.50 -7.49
C TYR A 235 -7.91 -12.12 -8.82
N GLU A 236 -7.30 -11.17 -9.52
CA GLU A 236 -7.60 -10.93 -10.92
C GLU A 236 -7.23 -12.18 -11.76
N ARG A 237 -8.20 -12.71 -12.51
CA ARG A 237 -8.06 -13.94 -13.31
C ARG A 237 -8.07 -13.69 -14.81
N ARG A 238 -8.33 -12.45 -15.25
CA ARG A 238 -8.26 -12.04 -16.66
C ARG A 238 -6.80 -11.78 -17.05
N PRO A 239 -6.22 -12.57 -17.98
CA PRO A 239 -4.82 -12.42 -18.40
C PRO A 239 -4.45 -11.05 -18.99
N GLU A 240 -5.45 -10.29 -19.42
CA GLU A 240 -5.31 -8.95 -19.99
C GLU A 240 -4.89 -7.92 -18.93
N SER A 241 -5.25 -8.13 -17.66
CA SER A 241 -4.89 -7.22 -16.58
C SER A 241 -3.47 -7.46 -16.07
N ARG A 242 -2.79 -6.37 -15.71
CA ARG A 242 -1.50 -6.39 -15.03
C ARG A 242 -1.56 -6.99 -13.63
N ALA A 243 -2.73 -7.06 -13.01
CA ALA A 243 -2.94 -7.74 -11.74
C ALA A 243 -3.12 -9.26 -11.86
N PHE A 244 -3.13 -9.83 -13.08
CA PHE A 244 -3.43 -11.25 -13.30
C PHE A 244 -2.57 -12.22 -12.47
N ILE A 245 -3.22 -13.11 -11.72
CA ILE A 245 -2.59 -14.25 -11.05
C ILE A 245 -3.25 -15.55 -11.55
N PRO A 246 -2.51 -16.45 -12.21
CA PRO A 246 -3.07 -17.70 -12.71
C PRO A 246 -3.43 -18.65 -11.56
N TYR A 247 -4.33 -19.60 -11.84
CA TYR A 247 -4.59 -20.73 -10.96
C TYR A 247 -3.29 -21.50 -10.63
N GLY A 248 -3.21 -22.05 -9.43
CA GLY A 248 -2.04 -22.71 -8.86
C GLY A 248 -0.99 -21.76 -8.24
N LYS A 249 -1.13 -20.44 -8.43
CA LYS A 249 -0.23 -19.42 -7.83
C LYS A 249 -0.92 -18.65 -6.70
N GLY A 250 -0.11 -18.00 -5.86
CA GLY A 250 -0.56 -17.30 -4.65
C GLY A 250 -0.10 -18.00 -3.37
N ASP A 251 0.31 -17.21 -2.38
CA ASP A 251 0.62 -17.69 -1.02
C ASP A 251 -0.57 -17.44 -0.10
N PHE A 252 -1.01 -16.18 -0.03
CA PHE A 252 -2.12 -15.70 0.77
C PHE A 252 -2.89 -14.62 0.00
N TYR A 253 -4.13 -14.34 0.41
CA TYR A 253 -4.85 -13.15 -0.02
C TYR A 253 -4.68 -12.04 1.01
N TYR A 254 -4.04 -10.95 0.61
CA TYR A 254 -3.76 -9.79 1.44
C TYR A 254 -4.79 -8.69 1.21
N THR A 255 -5.06 -7.88 2.22
CA THR A 255 -5.97 -6.74 2.11
C THR A 255 -5.25 -5.43 1.79
N ALA A 256 -5.86 -4.55 1.00
CA ALA A 256 -5.41 -3.18 0.74
C ALA A 256 -5.91 -2.15 1.76
N ALA A 257 -6.71 -2.58 2.73
CA ALA A 257 -7.29 -1.72 3.75
C ALA A 257 -6.35 -1.45 4.94
N VAL A 258 -5.35 -2.33 5.19
CA VAL A 258 -4.24 -2.08 6.13
C VAL A 258 -2.98 -2.74 5.61
N TRP A 259 -1.93 -1.96 5.38
CA TRP A 259 -0.61 -2.44 4.95
C TRP A 259 0.42 -1.32 5.17
N GLY A 260 1.71 -1.63 5.06
CA GLY A 260 2.74 -0.63 5.33
C GLY A 260 4.16 -1.13 5.13
N GLY A 261 5.12 -0.35 5.58
CA GLY A 261 6.53 -0.70 5.53
C GLY A 261 7.43 0.50 5.75
N TYR A 262 8.72 0.35 5.44
CA TYR A 262 9.61 1.51 5.32
C TYR A 262 9.09 2.43 4.21
N THR A 263 9.21 3.73 4.40
CA THR A 263 8.69 4.71 3.44
C THR A 263 9.27 4.52 2.03
N ASP A 264 10.54 4.15 1.92
CA ASP A 264 11.23 3.89 0.65
C ASP A 264 10.71 2.64 -0.08
N ASP A 265 10.46 1.56 0.66
CA ASP A 265 9.88 0.33 0.11
C ASP A 265 8.41 0.55 -0.26
N MET A 266 7.69 1.32 0.56
CA MET A 266 6.32 1.73 0.27
C MET A 266 6.24 2.57 -1.00
N TYR A 267 7.17 3.51 -1.23
CA TYR A 267 7.24 4.28 -2.49
C TYR A 267 7.33 3.36 -3.72
N LYS A 268 8.23 2.36 -3.68
CA LYS A 268 8.40 1.40 -4.78
C LYS A 268 7.13 0.58 -5.01
N LEU A 269 6.47 0.16 -3.92
CA LEU A 269 5.22 -0.58 -3.98
C LEU A 269 4.09 0.27 -4.57
N VAL A 270 3.79 1.44 -3.99
CA VAL A 270 2.67 2.30 -4.43
C VAL A 270 2.86 2.72 -5.87
N LYS A 271 4.09 3.05 -6.28
CA LYS A 271 4.42 3.41 -7.66
C LYS A 271 4.19 2.26 -8.62
N HIS A 272 4.64 1.05 -8.26
CA HIS A 272 4.40 -0.13 -9.09
C HIS A 272 2.90 -0.39 -9.26
N CYS A 273 2.13 -0.39 -8.17
CA CYS A 273 0.69 -0.62 -8.24
C CYS A 273 -0.04 0.47 -9.04
N ASN A 274 0.33 1.74 -8.87
CA ASN A 274 -0.22 2.86 -9.62
C ASN A 274 0.07 2.72 -11.12
N ASP A 275 1.33 2.48 -11.50
CA ASP A 275 1.72 2.31 -12.90
C ASP A 275 0.96 1.14 -13.56
N LYS A 276 0.81 0.02 -12.85
CA LYS A 276 0.05 -1.14 -13.34
C LYS A 276 -1.44 -0.90 -13.44
N SER A 277 -2.01 -0.10 -12.54
CA SER A 277 -3.41 0.30 -12.63
C SER A 277 -3.64 1.27 -13.80
N LEU A 278 -2.70 2.17 -14.08
CA LEU A 278 -2.78 3.07 -15.24
C LEU A 278 -2.64 2.31 -16.56
N GLU A 279 -1.72 1.34 -16.63
CA GLU A 279 -1.62 0.44 -17.80
C GLU A 279 -2.92 -0.34 -18.03
N ASP A 280 -3.59 -0.80 -16.97
CA ASP A 280 -4.89 -1.45 -17.07
C ASP A 280 -5.95 -0.49 -17.60
N ALA A 281 -6.03 0.73 -17.05
CA ALA A 281 -6.95 1.76 -17.50
C ALA A 281 -6.75 2.12 -18.98
N ASP A 282 -5.51 2.27 -19.44
CA ASP A 282 -5.16 2.53 -20.84
C ASP A 282 -5.61 1.40 -21.79
N ASN A 283 -5.70 0.18 -21.27
CA ASN A 283 -6.19 -1.00 -22.00
C ASN A 283 -7.71 -1.23 -21.82
N GLY A 284 -8.42 -0.30 -21.17
CA GLY A 284 -9.85 -0.40 -20.94
C GLY A 284 -10.26 -1.49 -19.94
N ILE A 285 -9.36 -1.89 -19.04
CA ILE A 285 -9.60 -2.86 -17.98
C ILE A 285 -9.45 -2.23 -16.60
N GLU A 286 -10.30 -2.61 -15.67
CA GLU A 286 -10.18 -2.29 -14.24
C GLU A 286 -10.08 -3.61 -13.50
N ALA A 287 -9.04 -3.80 -12.69
CA ALA A 287 -8.82 -5.05 -11.95
C ALA A 287 -9.99 -5.37 -11.01
N ALA A 288 -10.28 -6.65 -10.80
CA ALA A 288 -11.48 -7.14 -10.12
C ALA A 288 -11.72 -6.51 -8.73
N TRP A 289 -10.63 -6.27 -7.99
CA TRP A 289 -10.63 -5.58 -6.70
C TRP A 289 -9.62 -4.43 -6.70
N GLN A 290 -9.63 -3.64 -7.79
CA GLN A 290 -8.84 -2.41 -7.94
C GLN A 290 -7.39 -2.56 -7.45
N GLU A 291 -6.95 -1.73 -6.51
CA GLU A 291 -5.60 -1.71 -5.94
C GLU A 291 -5.28 -2.97 -5.12
N GLU A 292 -6.26 -3.61 -4.48
CA GLU A 292 -6.05 -4.88 -3.76
C GLU A 292 -5.60 -6.00 -4.70
N SER A 293 -6.08 -6.00 -5.95
CA SER A 293 -5.62 -6.93 -6.98
C SER A 293 -4.14 -6.68 -7.35
N HIS A 294 -3.75 -5.42 -7.58
CA HIS A 294 -2.36 -5.08 -7.88
C HIS A 294 -1.42 -5.30 -6.69
N LEU A 295 -1.90 -5.07 -5.46
CA LEU A 295 -1.16 -5.32 -4.22
C LEU A 295 -0.85 -6.81 -4.05
N ASN A 296 -1.85 -7.67 -4.23
CA ASN A 296 -1.65 -9.12 -4.19
C ASN A 296 -0.68 -9.59 -5.28
N LYS A 297 -0.76 -9.02 -6.49
CA LYS A 297 0.20 -9.29 -7.56
C LYS A 297 1.62 -8.86 -7.17
N TYR A 298 1.78 -7.71 -6.53
CA TYR A 298 3.08 -7.23 -6.05
C TYR A 298 3.68 -8.18 -5.01
N PHE A 299 2.92 -8.52 -3.96
CA PHE A 299 3.40 -9.39 -2.88
C PHE A 299 3.67 -10.84 -3.30
N LEU A 300 3.07 -11.30 -4.40
CA LEU A 300 3.40 -12.60 -4.98
C LEU A 300 4.89 -12.70 -5.38
N TYR A 301 5.50 -11.61 -5.85
CA TYR A 301 6.89 -11.60 -6.32
C TYR A 301 7.83 -10.79 -5.43
N ASN A 302 7.31 -9.84 -4.65
CA ASN A 302 8.04 -9.04 -3.68
C ASN A 302 7.55 -9.42 -2.29
N LYS A 303 8.13 -10.49 -1.71
CA LYS A 303 7.61 -11.07 -0.47
C LYS A 303 7.63 -10.05 0.67
N PRO A 304 6.53 -9.89 1.44
CA PRO A 304 6.54 -9.05 2.62
C PRO A 304 7.49 -9.64 3.66
N THR A 305 8.16 -8.78 4.42
CA THR A 305 9.10 -9.18 5.48
C THR A 305 8.40 -9.38 6.82
N LYS A 306 7.10 -9.09 6.88
CA LYS A 306 6.22 -9.43 7.99
C LYS A 306 4.79 -9.55 7.46
N VAL A 307 4.10 -10.59 7.88
CA VAL A 307 2.68 -10.75 7.60
C VAL A 307 1.92 -10.62 8.91
N LEU A 308 0.86 -9.84 8.92
CA LEU A 308 -0.01 -9.68 10.07
C LEU A 308 -1.25 -10.55 9.88
N SER A 309 -1.67 -11.22 10.95
CA SER A 309 -2.91 -11.98 10.97
C SER A 309 -4.15 -11.10 10.79
N PRO A 310 -5.34 -11.70 10.58
CA PRO A 310 -6.60 -10.96 10.54
C PRO A 310 -6.97 -10.23 11.84
N GLU A 311 -6.26 -10.46 12.95
CA GLU A 311 -6.37 -9.62 14.16
C GLU A 311 -6.09 -8.14 13.84
N TYR A 312 -5.27 -7.87 12.82
CA TYR A 312 -4.86 -6.55 12.35
C TYR A 312 -5.74 -6.00 11.22
N LEU A 313 -6.80 -6.70 10.83
CA LEU A 313 -7.97 -6.11 10.17
C LEU A 313 -9.14 -7.11 10.17
N TRP A 314 -10.03 -6.97 11.13
CA TRP A 314 -11.29 -7.71 11.17
C TRP A 314 -12.46 -6.85 10.63
N SER A 315 -13.68 -7.32 10.84
CA SER A 315 -14.91 -6.66 10.42
C SER A 315 -15.99 -6.87 11.45
N ASP A 316 -16.70 -5.81 11.78
CA ASP A 316 -17.81 -5.84 12.73
C ASP A 316 -19.04 -6.60 12.19
N TYR A 317 -19.06 -6.94 10.90
CA TYR A 317 -20.09 -7.80 10.31
C TYR A 317 -19.90 -9.28 10.66
N ASP A 318 -18.68 -9.68 11.01
CA ASP A 318 -18.27 -11.07 11.08
C ASP A 318 -18.11 -11.53 12.54
N ALA A 319 -18.61 -12.72 12.86
CA ALA A 319 -18.36 -13.34 14.15
C ALA A 319 -16.85 -13.62 14.31
N VAL A 320 -16.32 -13.39 15.52
CA VAL A 320 -14.91 -13.62 15.85
C VAL A 320 -14.69 -15.11 16.17
N PRO A 321 -13.92 -15.86 15.37
CA PRO A 321 -13.66 -17.26 15.65
C PRO A 321 -12.56 -17.44 16.69
N LYS A 322 -12.41 -18.66 17.22
CA LYS A 322 -11.53 -18.96 18.39
C LYS A 322 -10.05 -18.69 18.15
N ASP A 323 -9.60 -18.76 16.91
CA ASP A 323 -8.22 -18.51 16.47
C ASP A 323 -7.84 -17.01 16.46
N ILE A 324 -8.85 -16.12 16.46
CA ILE A 324 -8.67 -14.67 16.67
C ILE A 324 -8.78 -14.40 18.17
N HIS A 325 -7.65 -14.32 18.86
CA HIS A 325 -7.66 -14.04 20.31
C HIS A 325 -8.03 -12.59 20.60
N VAL A 326 -7.69 -11.68 19.68
CA VAL A 326 -7.95 -10.25 19.83
C VAL A 326 -8.24 -9.59 18.48
N VAL A 327 -9.17 -8.66 18.46
CA VAL A 327 -9.40 -7.76 17.32
C VAL A 327 -8.70 -6.44 17.63
N ARG A 328 -7.66 -6.10 16.87
CA ARG A 328 -6.85 -4.88 17.08
C ARG A 328 -7.44 -3.69 16.33
N ILE A 329 -7.96 -3.93 15.14
CA ILE A 329 -8.70 -2.98 14.32
C ILE A 329 -9.80 -3.72 13.55
N SER A 330 -10.94 -3.09 13.36
CA SER A 330 -12.00 -3.64 12.51
C SER A 330 -12.68 -2.58 11.67
N GLN A 331 -13.13 -2.99 10.49
CA GLN A 331 -14.02 -2.20 9.65
C GLN A 331 -15.40 -2.14 10.29
N ILE A 332 -15.96 -0.93 10.39
CA ILE A 332 -17.25 -0.71 11.05
C ILE A 332 -18.43 -0.99 10.12
N ILE A 333 -19.56 -1.35 10.74
CA ILE A 333 -20.82 -1.53 10.03
C ILE A 333 -21.26 -0.20 9.42
N LYS A 334 -21.48 -0.22 8.11
CA LYS A 334 -21.93 0.91 7.29
C LYS A 334 -22.88 0.43 6.20
N ASN A 335 -23.74 1.34 5.75
CA ASN A 335 -24.56 1.09 4.57
C ASN A 335 -23.79 1.57 3.33
N TYR A 336 -23.28 0.62 2.52
CA TYR A 336 -22.49 0.94 1.32
C TYR A 336 -23.24 1.83 0.32
N ALA A 337 -24.55 1.62 0.15
CA ALA A 337 -25.38 2.45 -0.72
C ALA A 337 -25.52 3.88 -0.20
N GLU A 338 -25.42 4.07 1.12
CA GLU A 338 -25.44 5.41 1.71
C GLU A 338 -24.11 6.12 1.52
N VAL A 339 -22.98 5.44 1.76
CA VAL A 339 -21.67 6.11 1.89
C VAL A 339 -20.87 6.21 0.60
N ARG A 340 -21.09 5.31 -0.38
CA ARG A 340 -20.36 5.33 -1.66
C ARG A 340 -21.00 6.33 -2.64
N PRO A 341 -20.24 7.30 -3.20
CA PRO A 341 -20.71 8.08 -4.33
C PRO A 341 -21.04 7.14 -5.51
N ASN A 342 -22.30 7.18 -5.96
CA ASN A 342 -22.80 6.43 -7.13
C ASN A 342 -22.63 4.89 -7.08
N GLY A 343 -22.79 4.27 -5.90
CA GLY A 343 -23.16 2.86 -5.76
C GLY A 343 -22.24 1.81 -6.41
N GLY A 344 -21.25 1.33 -5.66
CA GLY A 344 -20.70 -0.01 -5.85
C GLY A 344 -21.26 -0.94 -4.78
N HIS A 345 -21.54 -2.19 -5.12
CA HIS A 345 -21.89 -3.23 -4.14
C HIS A 345 -20.70 -3.61 -3.27
#